data_AF-A0A256HTD4-F1
#
_entry.id   AF-A0A256HTD4-F1
#
_cell.length_a   1.000
_cell.length_b   1.000
_cell.length_c   1.000
_cell.angle_alpha   90.00
_cell.angle_beta   90.00
_cell.angle_gamma   90.00
#
_symmetry.space_group_name_H-M   'P 1'
#
loop_
_entity.id
_entity.type
_entity.pdbx_description
1 polymer ?
#
loop_
_entity_poly.entity_id
_entity_poly.type
_entity_poly.pdbx_seq_one_letter_code
_entity_poly.pdbx_strand_id
1 'polypeptide(L)'
;MASRQGGAGDAESSRSGSTERRTASTTAPAGSRRRAGRSDPLPFDPETGDYRRQCSPSARRSSVARTAEDPPVRDPGLYALTDHFRDRLEQPGRYVSTRTVSDAIRRGQLRWNRTDGWRFALVDGGIRFVVVVGDTETNSPVVVTGWTEVANREAALDARRWDPVDVDTIAVRAALSESASTPIPDRIRPRTVTRPFVVGDHRLKTEPGEPYVRCDDCGCRFRSKDAITSRGCHGRSGR
;
A
#
# COMPACT_ATOMS: atom_id res chain seq x y z
N MET A 1 3.62 -53.46 -1.34
CA MET A 1 2.60 -53.70 -2.38
C MET A 1 1.22 -53.61 -1.76
N ALA A 2 0.43 -52.60 -2.12
CA ALA A 2 -1.03 -52.60 -2.08
C ALA A 2 -1.52 -51.29 -2.71
N SER A 3 -1.99 -51.39 -3.94
CA SER A 3 -2.64 -50.35 -4.73
C SER A 3 -4.01 -49.98 -4.16
N ARG A 4 -4.37 -48.69 -4.19
CA ARG A 4 -5.74 -48.26 -4.51
C ARG A 4 -5.70 -47.00 -5.37
N GLN A 5 -6.29 -47.14 -6.55
CA GLN A 5 -6.60 -46.12 -7.54
C GLN A 5 -7.97 -45.51 -7.26
N GLY A 6 -8.24 -44.37 -7.91
CA GLY A 6 -9.58 -43.79 -8.13
C GLY A 6 -9.71 -42.45 -7.41
N GLY A 7 -9.98 -41.32 -8.04
CA GLY A 7 -10.42 -41.04 -9.41
C GLY A 7 -11.13 -39.68 -9.37
N ALA A 8 -10.91 -38.87 -10.41
CA ALA A 8 -11.39 -37.51 -10.55
C ALA A 8 -12.90 -37.42 -10.80
N GLY A 9 -13.49 -36.27 -10.46
CA GLY A 9 -14.83 -35.86 -10.85
C GLY A 9 -14.88 -34.35 -11.01
N ASP A 10 -14.70 -33.88 -12.24
CA ASP A 10 -15.11 -32.57 -12.73
C ASP A 10 -16.63 -32.52 -12.89
N ALA A 11 -17.27 -31.41 -12.51
CA ALA A 11 -18.49 -30.91 -13.14
C ALA A 11 -18.78 -29.46 -12.73
N GLU A 12 -18.47 -28.55 -13.66
CA GLU A 12 -19.34 -27.49 -14.19
C GLU A 12 -20.05 -26.46 -13.28
N SER A 13 -19.66 -25.21 -13.56
CA SER A 13 -20.51 -24.14 -14.10
C SER A 13 -21.74 -23.67 -13.34
N SER A 14 -21.67 -22.42 -12.88
CA SER A 14 -22.81 -21.49 -12.98
C SER A 14 -22.30 -20.07 -13.22
N ARG A 15 -22.55 -19.56 -14.43
CA ARG A 15 -22.36 -18.18 -14.86
C ARG A 15 -23.60 -17.34 -14.53
N SER A 16 -23.34 -16.05 -14.35
CA SER A 16 -24.14 -14.88 -14.75
C SER A 16 -25.48 -14.60 -14.10
N GLY A 17 -25.55 -13.46 -13.41
CA GLY A 17 -26.77 -12.73 -13.08
C GLY A 17 -26.49 -11.22 -12.99
N SER A 18 -26.58 -10.55 -14.14
CA SER A 18 -26.60 -9.09 -14.30
C SER A 18 -27.86 -8.49 -13.66
N THR A 19 -27.72 -7.40 -12.90
CA THR A 19 -28.82 -6.45 -12.69
C THR A 19 -28.29 -5.01 -12.66
N GLU A 20 -28.54 -4.29 -13.74
CA GLU A 20 -28.61 -2.84 -13.78
C GLU A 20 -29.84 -2.35 -12.98
N ARG A 21 -29.70 -1.23 -12.24
CA ARG A 21 -30.64 -0.09 -12.20
C ARG A 21 -30.40 0.81 -10.98
N ARG A 22 -30.18 2.10 -11.25
CA ARG A 22 -30.91 3.30 -10.73
C ARG A 22 -29.99 4.52 -10.84
N THR A 23 -30.21 5.41 -11.80
CA THR A 23 -31.01 6.66 -11.70
C THR A 23 -30.61 7.56 -10.53
N ALA A 24 -29.97 8.69 -10.84
CA ALA A 24 -30.02 9.88 -10.02
C ALA A 24 -30.24 11.10 -10.95
N SER A 25 -31.41 11.70 -10.78
CA SER A 25 -31.79 13.02 -11.27
C SER A 25 -30.95 14.09 -10.57
N THR A 26 -30.51 15.13 -11.29
CA THR A 26 -30.14 16.38 -10.64
C THR A 26 -30.69 17.54 -11.47
N THR A 27 -31.75 18.11 -10.92
CA THR A 27 -32.39 19.37 -11.28
C THR A 27 -31.46 20.52 -10.87
N ALA A 28 -31.02 21.34 -11.83
CA ALA A 28 -30.38 22.62 -11.57
C ALA A 28 -31.42 23.75 -11.66
N PRO A 29 -31.43 24.74 -10.74
CA PRO A 29 -32.30 25.90 -10.89
C PRO A 29 -31.66 26.96 -11.78
N ALA A 30 -32.49 27.53 -12.66
CA ALA A 30 -32.23 28.74 -13.42
C ALA A 30 -32.72 29.98 -12.64
N GLY A 31 -32.05 31.11 -12.84
CA GLY A 31 -32.52 32.45 -12.42
C GLY A 31 -31.37 33.41 -12.12
N SER A 32 -30.82 34.10 -13.13
CA SER A 32 -31.22 35.46 -13.55
C SER A 32 -30.67 36.58 -12.65
N ARG A 33 -29.72 37.38 -13.15
CA ARG A 33 -29.97 38.77 -13.60
C ARG A 33 -28.71 39.46 -14.11
N ARG A 34 -28.93 40.15 -15.23
CA ARG A 34 -28.04 41.07 -15.94
C ARG A 34 -27.71 42.30 -15.07
N ARG A 35 -26.48 42.82 -15.21
CA ARG A 35 -26.26 44.27 -15.24
C ARG A 35 -25.11 44.61 -16.16
N ALA A 36 -25.42 45.51 -17.09
CA ALA A 36 -24.54 46.08 -18.08
C ALA A 36 -23.66 47.18 -17.45
N GLY A 37 -22.42 47.27 -17.90
CA GLY A 37 -21.51 48.39 -17.69
C GLY A 37 -20.68 48.62 -18.96
N ARG A 38 -21.13 49.59 -19.76
CA ARG A 38 -20.36 50.42 -20.74
C ARG A 38 -19.10 51.00 -20.05
N SER A 39 -17.96 51.34 -20.63
CA SER A 39 -17.37 51.52 -21.98
C SER A 39 -15.82 51.38 -21.77
N ASP A 40 -14.93 51.09 -22.72
CA ASP A 40 -14.56 51.88 -23.91
C ASP A 40 -13.81 51.02 -24.95
N PRO A 41 -13.93 51.32 -26.26
CA PRO A 41 -13.24 50.61 -27.34
C PRO A 41 -11.87 51.22 -27.66
N LEU A 42 -10.86 50.36 -27.81
CA LEU A 42 -9.56 50.68 -28.40
C LEU A 42 -9.71 50.89 -29.93
N PRO A 43 -8.87 51.72 -30.57
CA PRO A 43 -9.04 52.12 -31.95
C PRO A 43 -8.85 50.93 -32.92
N PHE A 44 -9.80 50.80 -33.82
CA PHE A 44 -9.81 49.89 -34.96
C PHE A 44 -9.00 50.51 -36.10
N ASP A 45 -7.95 49.83 -36.52
CA ASP A 45 -7.08 50.21 -37.64
C ASP A 45 -7.44 49.33 -38.86
N PRO A 46 -7.99 49.88 -39.96
CA PRO A 46 -8.53 49.10 -41.05
C PRO A 46 -7.56 49.01 -42.23
N GLU A 47 -6.33 48.53 -42.05
CA GLU A 47 -5.40 48.33 -43.20
C GLU A 47 -4.49 47.10 -43.12
N THR A 48 -4.88 46.04 -42.41
CA THR A 48 -4.27 44.72 -42.67
C THR A 48 -5.26 43.60 -42.36
N GLY A 49 -6.01 43.20 -43.39
CA GLY A 49 -6.88 42.03 -43.34
C GLY A 49 -6.06 40.74 -43.31
N ASP A 50 -5.74 40.23 -42.13
CA ASP A 50 -5.47 38.80 -41.93
C ASP A 50 -5.43 38.42 -40.44
N TYR A 51 -6.59 38.32 -39.78
CA TYR A 51 -6.70 37.59 -38.51
C TYR A 51 -6.95 36.11 -38.78
N ARG A 52 -5.99 35.44 -39.44
CA ARG A 52 -5.78 34.02 -39.20
C ARG A 52 -5.37 33.90 -37.74
N ARG A 53 -6.33 33.52 -36.90
CA ARG A 53 -6.13 32.98 -35.57
C ARG A 53 -5.29 31.70 -35.73
N GLN A 54 -3.98 31.87 -35.89
CA GLN A 54 -3.02 30.80 -35.74
C GLN A 54 -3.01 30.48 -34.24
N CYS A 55 -3.99 29.67 -33.81
CA CYS A 55 -3.73 28.74 -32.73
C CYS A 55 -2.55 27.90 -33.20
N SER A 56 -1.33 28.30 -32.81
CA SER A 56 -0.18 27.41 -32.87
C SER A 56 -0.61 26.12 -32.17
N PRO A 57 -0.64 24.95 -32.85
CA PRO A 57 -0.90 23.68 -32.20
C PRO A 57 0.40 23.25 -31.51
N SER A 58 0.92 24.10 -30.61
CA SER A 58 2.04 23.74 -29.75
C SER A 58 1.46 23.16 -28.48
N ALA A 59 1.80 21.90 -28.22
CA ALA A 59 1.54 21.15 -26.99
C ALA A 59 0.14 20.53 -26.81
N ARG A 60 -0.42 19.89 -27.84
CA ARG A 60 -0.89 18.52 -27.59
C ARG A 60 0.32 17.61 -27.73
N ARG A 61 1.20 17.61 -26.72
CA ARG A 61 2.10 16.47 -26.54
C ARG A 61 1.16 15.30 -26.31
N SER A 62 1.01 14.45 -27.31
CA SER A 62 0.51 13.10 -27.12
C SER A 62 1.41 12.48 -26.06
N SER A 63 0.98 12.53 -24.81
CA SER A 63 1.59 11.72 -23.76
C SER A 63 1.38 10.29 -24.24
N VAL A 64 2.43 9.67 -24.76
CA VAL A 64 2.46 8.24 -24.98
C VAL A 64 1.94 7.63 -23.67
N ALA A 65 0.86 6.86 -23.75
CA ALA A 65 0.29 6.22 -22.58
C ALA A 65 1.39 5.37 -21.96
N ARG A 66 1.76 5.68 -20.72
CA ARG A 66 2.82 4.94 -20.05
C ARG A 66 2.35 3.52 -19.80
N THR A 67 3.28 2.60 -19.95
CA THR A 67 3.12 1.20 -19.59
C THR A 67 3.73 0.95 -18.22
N ALA A 68 3.33 -0.13 -17.56
CA ALA A 68 3.90 -0.50 -16.27
C ALA A 68 5.43 -0.71 -16.32
N GLU A 69 5.99 -1.01 -17.48
CA GLU A 69 7.43 -1.20 -17.70
C GLU A 69 8.20 0.12 -17.86
N ASP A 70 7.51 1.24 -18.04
CA ASP A 70 8.17 2.54 -18.16
C ASP A 70 8.70 3.02 -16.80
N PRO A 71 9.97 3.48 -16.71
CA PRO A 71 10.56 3.95 -15.46
C PRO A 71 9.69 5.01 -14.77
N PRO A 72 9.36 4.86 -13.48
CA PRO A 72 8.42 5.72 -12.78
C PRO A 72 8.97 7.15 -12.61
N VAL A 73 8.05 8.12 -12.63
CA VAL A 73 8.40 9.53 -12.50
C VAL A 73 8.99 9.81 -11.12
N ARG A 74 10.00 10.66 -11.02
CA ARG A 74 10.66 10.99 -9.74
C ARG A 74 10.06 12.20 -9.01
N ASP A 75 8.80 12.51 -9.27
CA ASP A 75 8.05 13.54 -8.58
C ASP A 75 7.04 12.91 -7.61
N PRO A 76 7.28 12.96 -6.28
CA PRO A 76 6.37 12.37 -5.31
C PRO A 76 5.00 13.06 -5.26
N GLY A 77 4.86 14.30 -5.74
CA GLY A 77 3.58 15.00 -5.78
C GLY A 77 2.56 14.39 -6.74
N LEU A 78 3.02 13.54 -7.67
CA LEU A 78 2.19 12.85 -8.64
C LEU A 78 1.65 11.51 -8.13
N TYR A 79 2.15 11.02 -6.99
CA TYR A 79 1.78 9.69 -6.49
C TYR A 79 0.59 9.75 -5.55
N ALA A 80 -0.44 8.97 -5.85
CA ALA A 80 -1.50 8.69 -4.89
C ALA A 80 -1.06 7.57 -3.92
N LEU A 81 -1.58 7.60 -2.69
CA LEU A 81 -1.36 6.56 -1.70
C LEU A 81 -2.54 5.59 -1.73
N THR A 82 -2.26 4.31 -1.93
CA THR A 82 -3.29 3.27 -1.80
C THR A 82 -3.81 3.19 -0.35
N ASP A 83 -5.07 2.77 -0.18
CA ASP A 83 -5.68 2.55 1.14
C ASP A 83 -4.84 1.57 1.97
N HIS A 84 -4.40 0.48 1.33
CA HIS A 84 -3.49 -0.48 1.93
C HIS A 84 -2.21 0.15 2.48
N PHE A 85 -1.60 1.07 1.73
CA PHE A 85 -0.40 1.77 2.18
C PHE A 85 -0.70 2.74 3.33
N ARG A 86 -1.83 3.45 3.28
CA ARG A 86 -2.25 4.36 4.35
C ARG A 86 -2.45 3.60 5.66
N ASP A 87 -3.16 2.48 5.64
CA ASP A 87 -3.36 1.61 6.80
C ASP A 87 -2.02 1.10 7.36
N ARG A 88 -1.04 0.85 6.50
CA ARG A 88 0.31 0.39 6.90
C ARG A 88 1.12 1.47 7.62
N LEU A 89 0.92 2.75 7.32
CA LEU A 89 1.63 3.85 7.99
C LEU A 89 1.25 3.98 9.48
N GLU A 90 0.04 3.56 9.84
CA GLU A 90 -0.48 3.63 11.21
C GLU A 90 -0.06 2.43 12.07
N GLN A 91 0.50 1.38 11.46
CA GLN A 91 0.84 0.16 12.17
C GLN A 91 2.10 0.33 13.03
N PRO A 92 2.07 -0.07 14.31
CA PRO A 92 3.25 -0.02 15.18
C PRO A 92 4.38 -0.92 14.65
N GLY A 93 5.61 -0.46 14.82
CA GLY A 93 6.80 -1.14 14.31
C GLY A 93 6.96 -1.05 12.78
N ARG A 94 6.34 -0.05 12.15
CA ARG A 94 6.64 0.39 10.78
C ARG A 94 7.40 1.71 10.84
N TYR A 95 8.52 1.77 10.11
CA TYR A 95 9.42 2.91 10.10
C TYR A 95 9.34 3.72 8.79
N VAL A 96 8.48 3.28 7.87
CA VAL A 96 8.17 4.03 6.64
C VAL A 96 7.18 5.14 6.99
N SER A 97 7.48 6.34 6.49
CA SER A 97 6.66 7.54 6.56
C SER A 97 6.47 8.14 5.16
N THR A 98 5.49 9.03 5.01
CA THR A 98 5.29 9.82 3.77
C THR A 98 6.53 10.62 3.37
N ARG A 99 7.30 11.11 4.37
CA ARG A 99 8.58 11.79 4.13
C ARG A 99 9.61 10.84 3.53
N THR A 100 9.81 9.66 4.13
CA THR A 100 10.76 8.67 3.59
C THR A 100 10.34 8.16 2.20
N VAL A 101 9.03 8.09 1.93
CA VAL A 101 8.52 7.79 0.57
C VAL A 101 8.90 8.88 -0.41
N SER A 102 8.66 10.14 -0.05
CA SER A 102 9.02 11.29 -0.88
C SER A 102 10.52 11.33 -1.17
N ASP A 103 11.33 11.03 -0.15
CA ASP A 103 12.79 10.95 -0.28
C ASP A 103 13.23 9.78 -1.18
N ALA A 104 12.60 8.62 -1.05
CA ALA A 104 12.88 7.46 -1.88
C ALA A 104 12.54 7.71 -3.35
N ILE A 105 11.38 8.32 -3.65
CA ILE A 105 10.99 8.64 -5.04
C ILE A 105 11.99 9.61 -5.69
N ARG A 106 12.44 10.63 -4.94
CA ARG A 106 13.39 11.62 -5.48
C ARG A 106 14.79 11.04 -5.66
N ARG A 107 15.32 10.39 -4.62
CA ARG A 107 16.76 10.09 -4.47
C ARG A 107 17.10 8.61 -4.46
N GLY A 108 16.10 7.74 -4.31
CA GLY A 108 16.29 6.31 -4.25
C GLY A 108 16.85 5.72 -5.54
N GLN A 109 17.55 4.61 -5.40
CA GLN A 109 17.92 3.74 -6.51
C GLN A 109 16.65 3.08 -7.06
N LEU A 110 16.51 3.09 -8.37
CA LEU A 110 15.37 2.48 -9.04
C LEU A 110 15.66 1.01 -9.37
N ARG A 111 14.72 0.12 -9.07
CA ARG A 111 14.81 -1.33 -9.34
C ARG A 111 13.51 -1.81 -9.96
N TRP A 112 13.58 -2.67 -10.96
CA TRP A 112 12.42 -3.31 -11.59
C TRP A 112 12.35 -4.78 -11.18
N ASN A 113 11.15 -5.26 -10.89
CA ASN A 113 10.84 -6.68 -10.76
C ASN A 113 9.56 -7.01 -11.55
N ARG A 114 9.57 -8.15 -12.26
CA ARG A 114 8.40 -8.63 -13.01
C ARG A 114 7.18 -8.93 -12.15
N THR A 115 7.37 -9.29 -10.88
CA THR A 115 6.26 -9.66 -9.98
C THR A 115 5.62 -8.45 -9.29
N ASP A 116 6.44 -7.51 -8.80
CA ASP A 116 5.98 -6.41 -7.93
C ASP A 116 6.13 -5.02 -8.57
N GLY A 117 6.61 -4.95 -9.80
CA GLY A 117 6.82 -3.71 -10.53
C GLY A 117 8.05 -2.92 -10.08
N TRP A 118 7.94 -1.60 -10.14
CA TRP A 118 9.04 -0.69 -9.84
C TRP A 118 9.21 -0.45 -8.34
N ARG A 119 10.47 -0.31 -7.92
CA ARG A 119 10.85 -0.06 -6.53
C ARG A 119 11.86 1.07 -6.44
N PHE A 120 11.62 2.01 -5.53
CA PHE A 120 12.63 2.95 -5.08
C PHE A 120 13.27 2.43 -3.79
N ALA A 121 14.60 2.30 -3.79
CA ALA A 121 15.39 1.89 -2.63
C ALA A 121 16.29 3.04 -2.17
N LEU A 122 16.06 3.55 -0.96
CA LEU A 122 16.86 4.60 -0.34
C LEU A 122 17.54 4.05 0.92
N VAL A 123 18.85 4.23 1.08
CA VAL A 123 19.55 3.90 2.33
C VAL A 123 19.81 5.19 3.10
N ASP A 124 19.39 5.23 4.36
CA ASP A 124 19.62 6.35 5.28
C ASP A 124 19.93 5.80 6.68
N GLY A 125 21.07 6.19 7.24
CA GLY A 125 21.55 5.72 8.54
C GLY A 125 21.52 4.19 8.69
N GLY A 126 22.12 3.46 7.74
CA GLY A 126 22.20 1.99 7.78
C GLY A 126 20.90 1.22 7.50
N ILE A 127 19.76 1.90 7.38
CA ILE A 127 18.45 1.30 7.07
C ILE A 127 18.08 1.59 5.61
N ARG A 128 17.66 0.55 4.88
CA ARG A 128 17.11 0.66 3.53
C ARG A 128 15.60 0.78 3.60
N PHE A 129 15.05 1.82 3.00
CA PHE A 129 13.64 2.03 2.73
C PHE A 129 13.34 1.58 1.32
N VAL A 130 12.47 0.59 1.17
CA VAL A 130 11.99 0.10 -0.13
C VAL A 130 10.54 0.55 -0.30
N VAL A 131 10.26 1.24 -1.40
CA VAL A 131 8.93 1.74 -1.76
C VAL A 131 8.56 1.12 -3.10
N VAL A 132 7.48 0.35 -3.11
CA VAL A 132 6.92 -0.24 -4.33
C VAL A 132 5.89 0.72 -4.91
N VAL A 133 6.05 0.99 -6.19
CA VAL A 133 5.13 1.81 -6.96
C VAL A 133 4.55 1.02 -8.12
N GLY A 134 3.27 1.22 -8.36
CA GLY A 134 2.59 0.73 -9.55
C GLY A 134 2.28 1.90 -10.46
N ASP A 135 2.49 1.71 -11.76
CA ASP A 135 1.77 2.53 -12.73
C ASP A 135 0.38 1.93 -12.87
N THR A 136 -0.63 2.78 -12.75
CA THR A 136 -2.03 2.40 -12.94
C THR A 136 -2.45 2.69 -14.37
N GLU A 137 -3.51 2.04 -14.83
CA GLU A 137 -4.21 2.45 -16.07
C GLU A 137 -4.83 3.85 -15.96
N THR A 138 -4.87 4.43 -14.76
CA THR A 138 -5.25 5.82 -14.49
C THR A 138 -4.05 6.78 -14.56
N ASN A 139 -4.32 8.08 -14.74
CA ASN A 139 -3.33 9.13 -15.01
C ASN A 139 -2.31 9.42 -13.87
N SER A 140 -2.28 8.67 -12.78
CA SER A 140 -1.41 8.98 -11.64
C SER A 140 -0.81 7.71 -11.04
N PRO A 141 0.52 7.59 -10.95
CA PRO A 141 1.16 6.42 -10.34
C PRO A 141 0.77 6.31 -8.86
N VAL A 142 0.84 5.10 -8.31
CA VAL A 142 0.42 4.84 -6.93
C VAL A 142 1.53 4.21 -6.10
N VAL A 143 1.60 4.60 -4.83
CA VAL A 143 2.40 3.90 -3.83
C VAL A 143 1.60 2.71 -3.32
N VAL A 144 2.07 1.51 -3.65
CA VAL A 144 1.40 0.25 -3.31
C VAL A 144 1.77 -0.19 -1.91
N THR A 145 3.06 -0.18 -1.59
CA THR A 145 3.56 -0.61 -0.29
C THR A 145 4.96 -0.07 -0.02
N GLY A 146 5.41 -0.20 1.22
CA GLY A 146 6.80 0.08 1.57
C GLY A 146 7.22 -0.65 2.84
N TRP A 147 8.52 -0.90 2.95
CA TRP A 147 9.12 -1.53 4.13
C TRP A 147 10.56 -1.07 4.34
N THR A 148 11.13 -1.53 5.45
CA THR A 148 12.51 -1.28 5.84
C THR A 148 13.29 -2.57 5.97
N GLU A 149 14.58 -2.51 5.63
CA GLU A 149 15.56 -3.59 5.78
C GLU A 149 16.82 -3.01 6.42
N VAL A 150 17.57 -3.84 7.15
CA VAL A 150 18.90 -3.44 7.62
C VAL A 150 19.89 -3.61 6.47
N ALA A 151 20.45 -2.49 5.98
CA ALA A 151 21.47 -2.51 4.93
C ALA A 151 22.88 -2.59 5.51
N ASN A 152 23.13 -1.90 6.62
CA ASN A 152 24.35 -1.97 7.40
C ASN A 152 24.00 -1.77 8.87
N ARG A 153 24.17 -2.82 9.68
CA ARG A 153 23.78 -2.83 11.09
C ARG A 153 24.62 -1.88 11.94
N GLU A 154 25.94 -1.84 11.73
CA GLU A 154 26.84 -0.96 12.47
C GLU A 154 26.48 0.49 12.21
N ALA A 155 26.34 0.87 10.92
CA ALA A 155 25.90 2.21 10.55
C ALA A 155 24.50 2.57 11.06
N ALA A 156 23.62 1.58 11.26
CA ALA A 156 22.30 1.80 11.83
C ALA A 156 22.33 2.05 13.33
N LEU A 157 23.21 1.35 14.06
CA LEU A 157 23.40 1.55 15.50
C LEU A 157 24.16 2.84 15.81
N ASP A 158 25.07 3.26 14.92
CA ASP A 158 25.78 4.55 15.03
C ASP A 158 24.88 5.74 14.67
N ALA A 159 23.84 5.52 13.87
CA ALA A 159 22.88 6.55 13.53
C ALA A 159 22.01 6.87 14.74
N ARG A 160 22.09 8.12 15.24
CA ARG A 160 21.29 8.63 16.38
C ARG A 160 19.76 8.51 16.23
N ARG A 161 19.28 8.15 15.05
CA ARG A 161 17.87 8.03 14.70
C ARG A 161 17.26 6.71 15.21
N TRP A 162 18.05 5.67 15.41
CA TRP A 162 17.55 4.32 15.65
C TRP A 162 17.95 3.82 17.04
N ASP A 163 16.99 3.28 17.79
CA ASP A 163 17.29 2.48 18.97
C ASP A 163 17.73 1.06 18.55
N PRO A 164 18.60 0.37 19.31
CA PRO A 164 18.93 -1.03 19.04
C PRO A 164 17.70 -1.95 18.87
N VAL A 165 16.61 -1.70 19.63
CA VAL A 165 15.35 -2.42 19.52
C VAL A 165 14.68 -2.16 18.16
N ASP A 166 14.82 -0.97 17.59
CA ASP A 166 14.30 -0.66 16.25
C ASP A 166 15.05 -1.45 15.18
N VAL A 167 16.38 -1.45 15.26
CA VAL A 167 17.23 -2.19 14.32
C VAL A 167 16.93 -3.69 14.37
N ASP A 168 16.74 -4.25 15.57
CA ASP A 168 16.34 -5.64 15.75
C ASP A 168 14.93 -5.92 15.22
N THR A 169 13.98 -5.02 15.47
CA THR A 169 12.61 -5.13 14.95
C THR A 169 12.61 -5.14 13.42
N ILE A 170 13.38 -4.26 12.79
CA ILE A 170 13.52 -4.21 11.32
C ILE A 170 14.11 -5.52 10.81
N ALA A 171 15.18 -6.01 11.42
CA ALA A 171 15.85 -7.25 11.01
C ALA A 171 14.91 -8.47 11.11
N VAL A 172 14.19 -8.61 12.23
CA VAL A 172 13.25 -9.73 12.44
C VAL A 172 12.12 -9.69 11.42
N ARG A 173 11.55 -8.50 11.13
CA ARG A 173 10.46 -8.37 10.16
C ARG A 173 10.89 -8.65 8.73
N ALA A 174 12.11 -8.26 8.35
CA ALA A 174 12.68 -8.60 7.04
C ALA A 174 12.85 -10.11 6.91
N ALA A 175 13.47 -10.77 7.89
CA ALA A 175 13.67 -12.22 7.89
C ALA A 175 12.34 -13.01 7.84
N LEU A 176 11.33 -12.57 8.61
CA LEU A 176 9.99 -13.18 8.58
C LEU A 176 9.27 -12.99 7.25
N SER A 177 9.57 -11.93 6.51
CA SER A 177 8.97 -11.68 5.19
C SER A 177 9.64 -12.52 4.10
N GLU A 178 10.95 -12.73 4.18
CA GLU A 178 11.72 -13.55 3.23
C GLU A 178 11.51 -15.05 3.44
N SER A 179 11.36 -15.48 4.70
CA SER A 179 11.25 -16.89 5.08
C SER A 179 9.98 -17.16 5.87
N ALA A 180 8.83 -16.73 5.31
CA ALA A 180 7.53 -16.85 5.96
C ALA A 180 7.13 -18.30 6.33
N SER A 181 7.73 -19.30 5.67
CA SER A 181 7.49 -20.72 5.89
C SER A 181 8.59 -21.43 6.68
N THR A 182 9.73 -20.77 6.97
CA THR A 182 10.81 -21.37 7.76
C THR A 182 10.60 -21.04 9.24
N PRO A 183 10.36 -22.04 10.11
CA PRO A 183 10.35 -21.81 11.55
C PRO A 183 11.71 -21.25 11.95
N ILE A 184 11.78 -20.09 12.60
CA ILE A 184 13.05 -19.54 13.11
C ILE A 184 13.48 -20.41 14.29
N PRO A 185 14.47 -21.31 14.16
CA PRO A 185 14.92 -22.12 15.27
C PRO A 185 15.77 -21.22 16.18
N ASP A 186 15.51 -21.27 17.47
CA ASP A 186 16.42 -20.82 18.55
C ASP A 186 16.83 -19.33 18.59
N ARG A 187 16.33 -18.47 17.70
CA ARG A 187 16.65 -17.02 17.71
C ARG A 187 15.57 -16.11 18.30
N ILE A 188 14.35 -16.60 18.44
CA ILE A 188 13.34 -15.94 19.28
C ILE A 188 13.53 -16.53 20.66
N ARG A 189 14.29 -15.87 21.54
CA ARG A 189 14.26 -16.25 22.96
C ARG A 189 12.79 -16.19 23.40
N PRO A 190 12.23 -17.28 23.94
CA PRO A 190 10.87 -17.27 24.46
C PRO A 190 10.77 -16.14 25.48
N ARG A 191 10.10 -15.04 25.11
CA ARG A 191 9.76 -14.00 26.08
C ARG A 191 8.50 -14.46 26.76
N THR A 192 8.55 -14.56 28.09
CA THR A 192 7.34 -14.76 28.89
C THR A 192 6.46 -13.53 28.73
N VAL A 193 5.43 -13.62 27.89
CA VAL A 193 4.40 -12.60 27.78
C VAL A 193 3.43 -12.85 28.94
N THR A 194 3.79 -12.37 30.13
CA THR A 194 3.04 -12.60 31.37
C THR A 194 1.70 -11.89 31.42
N ARG A 195 1.45 -10.94 30.51
CA ARG A 195 0.21 -10.18 30.43
C ARG A 195 -0.50 -10.49 29.11
N PRO A 196 -1.79 -10.86 29.14
CA PRO A 196 -2.55 -11.04 27.91
C PRO A 196 -2.55 -9.77 27.05
N PHE A 197 -2.40 -9.92 25.74
CA PHE A 197 -2.43 -8.82 24.77
C PHE A 197 -3.61 -8.97 23.80
N VAL A 198 -4.11 -7.87 23.26
CA VAL A 198 -5.32 -7.89 22.43
C VAL A 198 -4.97 -7.94 20.95
N VAL A 199 -5.60 -8.87 20.21
CA VAL A 199 -5.56 -8.92 18.74
C VAL A 199 -6.97 -9.20 18.23
N GLY A 200 -7.51 -8.28 17.42
CA GLY A 200 -8.94 -8.29 17.09
C GLY A 200 -9.76 -8.17 18.37
N ASP A 201 -10.80 -9.00 18.49
CA ASP A 201 -11.66 -9.06 19.69
C ASP A 201 -11.14 -10.04 20.77
N HIS A 202 -9.92 -10.60 20.61
CA HIS A 202 -9.41 -11.64 21.50
C HIS A 202 -8.32 -11.11 22.44
N ARG A 203 -8.45 -11.43 23.73
CA ARG A 203 -7.40 -11.24 24.74
C ARG A 203 -6.52 -12.50 24.81
N LEU A 204 -5.34 -12.44 24.23
CA LEU A 204 -4.48 -13.60 23.96
C LEU A 204 -3.36 -13.77 24.97
N LYS A 205 -3.09 -15.04 25.35
CA LYS A 205 -1.93 -15.49 26.11
C LYS A 205 -1.20 -16.61 25.37
N THR A 206 0.06 -16.82 25.70
CA THR A 206 0.88 -17.92 25.16
C THR A 206 1.86 -18.37 26.22
N GLU A 207 2.02 -19.68 26.38
CA GLU A 207 3.10 -20.22 27.21
C GLU A 207 4.39 -20.33 26.38
N PRO A 208 5.58 -20.16 26.99
CA PRO A 208 6.85 -20.33 26.31
C PRO A 208 6.93 -21.67 25.57
N GLY A 209 7.25 -21.62 24.26
CA GLY A 209 7.37 -22.81 23.42
C GLY A 209 6.06 -23.31 22.79
N GLU A 210 4.91 -22.70 23.09
CA GLU A 210 3.67 -23.06 22.40
C GLU A 210 3.64 -22.50 20.97
N PRO A 211 3.31 -23.32 19.95
CA PRO A 211 3.20 -22.87 18.56
C PRO A 211 1.85 -22.16 18.27
N TYR A 212 1.12 -21.75 19.30
CA TYR A 212 -0.17 -21.10 19.21
C TYR A 212 -0.36 -20.09 20.34
N VAL A 213 -1.30 -19.17 20.14
CA VAL A 213 -1.82 -18.27 21.17
C VAL A 213 -3.23 -18.71 21.56
N ARG A 214 -3.60 -18.53 22.82
CA ARG A 214 -4.92 -18.88 23.35
C ARG A 214 -5.67 -17.64 23.81
N CYS A 215 -6.92 -17.48 23.39
CA CYS A 215 -7.78 -16.45 23.94
C CYS A 215 -8.23 -16.80 25.35
N ASP A 216 -8.10 -15.86 26.28
CA ASP A 216 -8.53 -16.01 27.68
C ASP A 216 -10.06 -15.99 27.79
N ASP A 217 -10.72 -15.22 26.92
CA ASP A 217 -12.16 -15.01 26.93
C ASP A 217 -12.92 -16.18 26.30
N CYS A 218 -12.59 -16.57 25.07
CA CYS A 218 -13.28 -17.65 24.34
C CYS A 218 -12.56 -19.00 24.35
N GLY A 219 -11.33 -19.07 24.88
CA GLY A 219 -10.56 -20.31 24.98
C GLY A 219 -9.99 -20.85 23.67
N CYS A 220 -10.29 -20.23 22.52
CA CYS A 220 -9.83 -20.67 21.20
C CYS A 220 -8.31 -20.56 21.06
N ARG A 221 -7.73 -21.47 20.28
CA ARG A 221 -6.31 -21.49 19.94
C ARG A 221 -6.12 -21.02 18.49
N PHE A 222 -5.13 -20.17 18.26
CA PHE A 222 -4.83 -19.62 16.94
C PHE A 222 -3.35 -19.75 16.61
N ARG A 223 -3.05 -20.04 15.34
CA ARG A 223 -1.69 -20.17 14.81
C ARG A 223 -1.28 -19.06 13.85
N SER A 224 -2.22 -18.18 13.47
CA SER A 224 -1.96 -17.05 12.59
C SER A 224 -2.82 -15.86 12.99
N LYS A 225 -2.35 -14.65 12.62
CA LYS A 225 -3.11 -13.42 12.82
C LYS A 225 -4.43 -13.46 12.06
N ASP A 226 -4.43 -13.92 10.82
CA ASP A 226 -5.64 -14.03 10.00
C ASP A 226 -6.70 -14.91 10.66
N ALA A 227 -6.30 -16.03 11.28
CA ALA A 227 -7.23 -16.89 12.02
C ALA A 227 -7.84 -16.20 13.25
N ILE A 228 -7.10 -15.26 13.87
CA ILE A 228 -7.60 -14.47 15.00
C ILE A 228 -8.58 -13.39 14.50
N THR A 229 -8.23 -12.67 13.43
CA THR A 229 -8.99 -11.50 12.97
C THR A 229 -10.22 -11.85 12.12
N SER A 230 -10.24 -13.03 11.50
CA SER A 230 -11.40 -13.53 10.73
C SER A 230 -12.53 -14.08 11.61
N ARG A 231 -12.27 -14.32 12.91
CA ARG A 231 -13.23 -14.90 13.83
C ARG A 231 -13.47 -13.96 15.01
N GLY A 232 -14.71 -13.52 15.20
CA GLY A 232 -15.11 -12.75 16.38
C GLY A 232 -14.93 -13.52 17.69
N CYS A 233 -14.62 -12.82 18.77
CA CYS A 233 -14.60 -13.40 20.11
C CYS A 233 -16.02 -13.37 20.69
N HIS A 234 -16.59 -14.54 20.96
CA HIS A 234 -17.95 -14.65 21.53
C HIS A 234 -17.96 -14.99 23.02
N GLY A 235 -16.84 -14.75 23.73
CA GLY A 235 -16.66 -15.20 25.10
C GLY A 235 -16.69 -16.74 25.24
N ARG A 236 -16.59 -17.25 26.47
CA ARG A 236 -16.88 -18.66 26.74
C ARG A 236 -18.38 -18.81 26.55
N SER A 237 -18.79 -19.43 25.45
CA SER A 237 -20.12 -20.01 25.34
C SER A 237 -20.33 -20.85 26.59
N GLY A 238 -21.25 -20.40 27.44
CA GLY A 238 -21.59 -21.07 28.69
C GLY A 238 -22.02 -22.51 28.42
N ARG A 239 -21.87 -23.31 29.47
CA ARG A 239 -22.43 -24.65 29.66
C ARG A 239 -23.78 -24.86 29.00
#